data_AF-A0A1K1NZ52-F1
#
_entry.id   AF-A0A1K1NZ52-F1
#
_cell.length_a   1.000
_cell.length_b   1.000
_cell.length_c   1.000
_cell.angle_alpha   90.00
_cell.angle_beta   90.00
_cell.angle_gamma   90.00
#
_symmetry.space_group_name_H-M   'P 1'
#
loop_
_entity.id
_entity.type
_entity.pdbx_description
1 polymer ?
#
loop_
_entity_poly.entity_id
_entity_poly.type
_entity_poly.pdbx_seq_one_letter_code
_entity_poly.pdbx_strand_id
1 'polypeptide(L)'
;MNPDTIRYSQTAWSKARDEIDAMPWSQWIFRCFTLMNRFSPSRLAICWKMLWAYFVSGARSLTTHSLPVRTTLITMVRNERDILEAFCAHALSLFDRIILVDHLSSDGTREYIRLLSDSHPKVECYFFDEPGYYQSELMTYVAQNLVDREMPGWVFFLDADEFLPFRSREAFDSRLAELAAFPVISMPWLNLIPLDMECGKIEDQLFLGPPRPSRHRKIAFQPSRVPPADYFIAQGNHALFLGDRSTKIGLPARSGFPLYHLPIRTRRQLHSKILCGIESYRNMGGDRRGKNGIHWDEIYRIMETSSLTDELMAGITVQYGDVLYPPYERNLDELRRNGYRELRMEIGAVRPGITFPGMEGAGPGNDTPDAGDAPGMPLQSASGYRIDFDRSIHSMRVVECLVPGNLCLRESGIAPPAP
;
A
#
# COMPACT_ATOMS: atom_id res chain seq x y z
N MET A 1 47.20 -9.37 17.95
CA MET A 1 46.31 -9.66 19.09
C MET A 1 46.77 -10.95 19.74
N ASN A 2 46.88 -10.98 21.06
CA ASN A 2 47.43 -12.10 21.84
C ASN A 2 46.39 -13.25 21.96
N PRO A 3 46.74 -14.53 21.67
CA PRO A 3 45.83 -15.68 21.74
C PRO A 3 45.14 -15.90 23.10
N ASP A 4 45.74 -15.45 24.20
CA ASP A 4 45.19 -15.66 25.55
C ASP A 4 43.97 -14.76 25.86
N THR A 5 43.81 -13.67 25.12
CA THR A 5 42.64 -12.77 25.26
C THR A 5 41.37 -13.39 24.65
N ILE A 6 41.52 -14.37 23.75
CA ILE A 6 40.40 -15.01 23.04
C ILE A 6 39.72 -16.08 23.93
N ARG A 7 40.50 -16.85 24.70
CA ARG A 7 39.95 -17.89 25.60
C ARG A 7 39.17 -17.33 26.79
N TYR A 8 39.58 -16.20 27.36
CA TYR A 8 38.85 -15.58 28.47
C TYR A 8 37.49 -15.01 28.06
N SER A 9 37.32 -14.68 26.76
CA SER A 9 36.06 -14.17 26.23
C SER A 9 35.02 -15.28 26.05
N GLN A 10 35.38 -16.45 25.52
CA GLN A 10 34.40 -17.51 25.20
C GLN A 10 33.70 -18.08 26.44
N THR A 11 34.41 -18.23 27.57
CA THR A 11 33.83 -18.72 28.84
C THR A 11 32.94 -17.66 29.51
N ALA A 12 33.30 -16.38 29.41
CA ALA A 12 32.45 -15.28 29.90
C ALA A 12 31.17 -15.13 29.05
N TRP A 13 31.27 -15.35 27.73
CA TRP A 13 30.13 -15.33 26.81
C TRP A 13 29.16 -16.51 27.02
N SER A 14 29.66 -17.71 27.37
CA SER A 14 28.80 -18.85 27.72
C SER A 14 28.04 -18.60 29.02
N LYS A 15 28.72 -18.11 30.07
CA LYS A 15 28.07 -17.81 31.36
C LYS A 15 27.03 -16.69 31.26
N ALA A 16 27.32 -15.64 30.49
CA ALA A 16 26.37 -14.55 30.24
C ALA A 16 25.15 -15.00 29.41
N ARG A 17 25.31 -16.00 28.54
CA ARG A 17 24.23 -16.56 27.71
C ARG A 17 23.23 -17.36 28.55
N ASP A 18 23.73 -18.19 29.46
CA ASP A 18 22.88 -18.99 30.35
C ASP A 18 22.12 -18.12 31.37
N GLU A 19 22.71 -16.98 31.80
CA GLU A 19 22.03 -15.99 32.65
C GLU A 19 20.97 -15.18 31.89
N ILE A 20 21.12 -14.94 30.59
CA ILE A 20 20.16 -14.23 29.74
C ILE A 20 18.95 -15.10 29.41
N ASP A 21 19.15 -16.40 29.15
CA ASP A 21 18.08 -17.33 28.80
C ASP A 21 17.18 -17.71 30.00
N ALA A 22 17.63 -17.47 31.24
CA ALA A 22 16.90 -17.80 32.47
C ALA A 22 16.03 -16.66 33.05
N MET A 23 16.01 -15.47 32.42
CA MET A 23 15.47 -14.25 33.02
C MET A 23 14.09 -13.88 32.45
N PRO A 24 13.05 -13.60 33.28
CA PRO A 24 11.74 -13.18 32.79
C PRO A 24 11.79 -11.85 32.02
N TRP A 25 11.05 -11.76 30.90
CA TRP A 25 11.01 -10.62 29.98
C TRP A 25 10.81 -9.25 30.66
N SER A 26 10.02 -9.20 31.73
CA SER A 26 9.76 -7.98 32.51
C SER A 26 11.00 -7.43 33.22
N GLN A 27 11.91 -8.28 33.69
CA GLN A 27 13.15 -7.85 34.34
C GLN A 27 14.24 -7.46 33.35
N TRP A 28 14.22 -8.04 32.14
CA TRP A 28 15.17 -7.71 31.08
C TRP A 28 14.87 -6.33 30.48
N ILE A 29 13.60 -6.03 30.19
CA ILE A 29 13.15 -4.69 29.75
C ILE A 29 13.50 -3.64 30.81
N PHE A 30 13.27 -3.92 32.09
CA PHE A 30 13.56 -2.99 33.17
C PHE A 30 15.06 -2.67 33.28
N ARG A 31 15.94 -3.66 33.11
CA ARG A 31 17.41 -3.47 33.07
C ARG A 31 17.86 -2.71 31.83
N CYS A 32 17.30 -2.98 30.66
CA CYS A 32 17.58 -2.22 29.45
C CYS A 32 17.12 -0.76 29.61
N PHE A 33 15.95 -0.51 30.19
CA PHE A 33 15.46 0.85 30.47
C PHE A 33 16.33 1.61 31.47
N THR A 34 16.78 0.96 32.55
CA THR A 34 17.70 1.60 33.52
C THR A 34 19.09 1.84 32.94
N LEU A 35 19.54 1.02 31.99
CA LEU A 35 20.81 1.23 31.26
C LEU A 35 20.70 2.30 30.17
N MET A 36 19.53 2.43 29.51
CA MET A 36 19.26 3.46 28.48
C MET A 36 19.28 4.89 29.04
N ASN A 37 18.88 5.09 30.30
CA ASN A 37 18.90 6.40 30.96
C ASN A 37 20.28 6.87 31.45
N ARG A 38 21.36 6.08 31.28
CA ARG A 38 22.67 6.40 31.85
C ARG A 38 23.82 6.61 30.85
N PHE A 39 23.65 6.40 29.54
CA PHE A 39 24.80 6.38 28.61
C PHE A 39 24.55 6.97 27.22
N SER A 40 25.65 7.43 26.59
CA SER A 40 25.68 8.26 25.38
C SER A 40 25.29 7.53 24.06
N PRO A 41 25.02 8.28 22.97
CA PRO A 41 24.44 7.78 21.71
C PRO A 41 25.18 6.62 21.04
N SER A 42 26.48 6.46 21.27
CA SER A 42 27.30 5.43 20.59
C SER A 42 27.05 4.01 21.11
N ARG A 43 26.46 3.84 22.31
CA ARG A 43 26.12 2.51 22.88
C ARG A 43 24.68 2.08 22.59
N LEU A 44 23.78 3.00 22.23
CA LEU A 44 22.44 2.67 21.70
C LEU A 44 22.52 1.81 20.43
N ALA A 45 23.51 2.09 19.57
CA ALA A 45 23.79 1.28 18.39
C ALA A 45 24.22 -0.17 18.71
N ILE A 46 24.89 -0.38 19.85
CA ILE A 46 25.33 -1.71 20.30
C ILE A 46 24.15 -2.49 20.89
N CYS A 47 23.33 -1.86 21.72
CA CYS A 47 22.07 -2.45 22.20
C CYS A 47 21.13 -2.80 21.03
N TRP A 48 21.08 -1.96 19.98
CA TRP A 48 20.37 -2.25 18.74
C TRP A 48 20.92 -3.44 17.97
N LYS A 49 22.26 -3.56 17.86
CA LYS A 49 22.89 -4.76 17.26
C LYS A 49 22.60 -6.03 18.05
N MET A 50 22.44 -5.94 19.38
CA MET A 50 22.08 -7.09 20.22
C MET A 50 20.60 -7.45 20.13
N LEU A 51 19.69 -6.46 20.09
CA LEU A 51 18.27 -6.67 19.77
C LEU A 51 18.12 -7.34 18.39
N TRP A 52 18.81 -6.80 17.38
CA TRP A 52 18.85 -7.39 16.03
C TRP A 52 19.42 -8.81 16.04
N ALA A 53 20.52 -9.05 16.75
CA ALA A 53 21.11 -10.38 16.88
C ALA A 53 20.16 -11.36 17.59
N TYR A 54 19.37 -10.90 18.58
CA TYR A 54 18.37 -11.73 19.25
C TYR A 54 17.15 -12.00 18.35
N PHE A 55 16.68 -11.02 17.57
CA PHE A 55 15.62 -11.24 16.56
C PHE A 55 16.06 -12.24 15.47
N VAL A 56 17.34 -12.18 15.06
CA VAL A 56 17.91 -13.10 14.07
C VAL A 56 18.21 -14.48 14.66
N SER A 57 18.62 -14.58 15.93
CA SER A 57 18.98 -15.85 16.59
C SER A 57 17.83 -16.54 17.35
N GLY A 58 16.75 -15.81 17.63
CA GLY A 58 15.50 -16.32 18.18
C GLY A 58 14.62 -17.07 17.18
N ALA A 59 15.02 -17.07 15.90
CA ALA A 59 14.48 -17.98 14.87
C ALA A 59 14.97 -19.42 15.12
N ARG A 60 14.69 -19.99 16.30
CA ARG A 60 14.75 -21.43 16.48
C ARG A 60 13.58 -22.02 15.72
N SER A 61 13.90 -22.94 14.81
CA SER A 61 12.97 -23.84 14.16
C SER A 61 12.12 -24.53 15.22
N LEU A 62 10.93 -23.99 15.44
CA LEU A 62 9.84 -24.73 16.04
C LEU A 62 9.04 -25.27 14.86
N THR A 63 9.24 -26.55 14.57
CA THR A 63 8.28 -27.36 13.80
C THR A 63 7.01 -27.48 14.62
N THR A 64 6.28 -26.38 14.74
CA THR A 64 4.87 -26.40 15.13
C THR A 64 4.08 -26.58 13.84
N HIS A 65 3.06 -27.44 13.86
CA HIS A 65 2.07 -27.51 12.78
C HIS A 65 1.64 -26.08 12.46
N SER A 66 2.13 -25.56 11.33
CA SER A 66 2.04 -24.14 11.01
C SER A 66 0.58 -23.85 10.71
N LEU A 67 -0.05 -23.04 11.57
CA LEU A 67 -1.28 -22.37 11.20
C LEU A 67 -1.06 -21.71 9.82
N PRO A 68 -2.04 -21.73 8.91
CA PRO A 68 -1.90 -21.09 7.62
C PRO A 68 -1.45 -19.64 7.80
N VAL A 69 -0.39 -19.25 7.09
CA VAL A 69 0.10 -17.86 7.08
C VAL A 69 -1.02 -16.99 6.52
N ARG A 70 -1.66 -16.18 7.37
CA ARG A 70 -2.79 -15.36 6.94
C ARG A 70 -2.29 -14.07 6.31
N THR A 71 -2.77 -13.75 5.11
CA THR A 71 -2.39 -12.54 4.40
C THR A 71 -3.55 -11.54 4.40
N THR A 72 -3.30 -10.34 4.92
CA THR A 72 -4.26 -9.23 4.88
C THR A 72 -3.71 -8.13 3.98
N LEU A 73 -4.51 -7.69 3.01
CA LEU A 73 -4.23 -6.49 2.22
C LEU A 73 -5.05 -5.32 2.77
N ILE A 74 -4.42 -4.16 2.93
CA ILE A 74 -5.07 -2.89 3.24
C ILE A 74 -4.78 -1.92 2.09
N THR A 75 -5.83 -1.36 1.50
CA THR A 75 -5.72 -0.41 0.38
C THR A 75 -6.59 0.80 0.63
N MET A 76 -6.01 1.98 0.46
CA MET A 76 -6.75 3.24 0.34
C MET A 76 -6.88 3.57 -1.15
N VAL A 77 -8.09 3.83 -1.62
CA VAL A 77 -8.38 4.03 -3.05
C VAL A 77 -9.16 5.32 -3.28
N ARG A 78 -8.85 6.04 -4.36
CA ARG A 78 -9.60 7.21 -4.81
C ARG A 78 -9.58 7.34 -6.32
N ASN A 79 -10.74 7.25 -6.96
CA ASN A 79 -10.90 7.47 -8.40
C ASN A 79 -9.98 6.60 -9.28
N GLU A 80 -10.02 5.29 -9.10
CA GLU A 80 -9.15 4.32 -9.78
C GLU A 80 -9.96 3.38 -10.69
N ARG A 81 -11.12 3.82 -11.19
CA ARG A 81 -12.04 2.98 -11.98
C ARG A 81 -11.37 2.25 -13.15
N ASP A 82 -10.38 2.86 -13.78
CA ASP A 82 -9.69 2.32 -14.96
C ASP A 82 -8.79 1.12 -14.65
N ILE A 83 -8.39 0.90 -13.39
CA ILE A 83 -7.47 -0.17 -12.98
C ILE A 83 -8.04 -1.09 -11.88
N LEU A 84 -9.08 -0.63 -11.19
CA LEU A 84 -9.58 -1.27 -9.97
C LEU A 84 -10.06 -2.71 -10.17
N GLU A 85 -10.69 -3.03 -11.31
CA GLU A 85 -11.12 -4.40 -11.61
C GLU A 85 -9.95 -5.37 -11.63
N ALA A 86 -8.89 -5.03 -12.36
CA ALA A 86 -7.68 -5.84 -12.46
C ALA A 86 -6.92 -5.91 -11.12
N PHE A 87 -6.83 -4.80 -10.38
CA PHE A 87 -6.26 -4.78 -9.03
C PHE A 87 -7.01 -5.73 -8.08
N CYS A 88 -8.34 -5.63 -8.04
CA CYS A 88 -9.17 -6.47 -7.18
C CYS A 88 -9.11 -7.95 -7.62
N ALA A 89 -9.10 -8.24 -8.92
CA ALA A 89 -8.94 -9.60 -9.43
C ALA A 89 -7.60 -10.22 -8.99
N HIS A 90 -6.52 -9.44 -9.01
CA HIS A 90 -5.22 -9.85 -8.52
C HIS A 90 -5.22 -10.04 -7.01
N ALA A 91 -5.74 -9.08 -6.25
CA ALA A 91 -5.82 -9.16 -4.80
C ALA A 91 -6.63 -10.38 -4.33
N LEU A 92 -7.78 -10.64 -4.95
CA LEU A 92 -8.60 -11.83 -4.69
C LEU A 92 -7.85 -13.15 -4.95
N SER A 93 -6.90 -13.17 -5.89
CA SER A 93 -6.12 -14.37 -6.18
C SER A 93 -5.04 -14.67 -5.12
N LEU A 94 -4.60 -13.67 -4.35
CA LEU A 94 -3.46 -13.79 -3.44
C LEU A 94 -3.83 -13.72 -1.96
N PHE A 95 -4.77 -12.85 -1.58
CA PHE A 95 -4.98 -12.50 -0.18
C PHE A 95 -6.13 -13.28 0.48
N ASP A 96 -5.94 -13.60 1.76
CA ASP A 96 -6.98 -14.23 2.62
C ASP A 96 -8.01 -13.23 3.11
N ARG A 97 -7.61 -11.96 3.24
CA ARG A 97 -8.46 -10.85 3.69
C ARG A 97 -8.04 -9.57 2.96
N ILE A 98 -9.02 -8.79 2.51
CA ILE A 98 -8.80 -7.55 1.78
C ILE A 98 -9.65 -6.46 2.43
N ILE A 99 -9.02 -5.38 2.87
CA ILE A 99 -9.67 -4.21 3.44
C ILE A 99 -9.48 -3.06 2.46
N LEU A 100 -10.58 -2.63 1.83
CA LEU A 100 -10.62 -1.51 0.90
C LEU A 100 -11.20 -0.28 1.62
N VAL A 101 -10.47 0.82 1.62
CA VAL A 101 -10.93 2.09 2.16
C VAL A 101 -11.06 3.10 1.04
N ASP A 102 -12.29 3.46 0.68
CA ASP A 102 -12.54 4.50 -0.31
C ASP A 102 -12.34 5.89 0.29
N HIS A 103 -11.60 6.75 -0.41
CA HIS A 103 -11.32 8.13 -0.04
C HIS A 103 -12.01 9.09 -0.99
N LEU A 104 -13.30 9.33 -0.78
CA LEU A 104 -14.10 10.31 -1.53
C LEU A 104 -14.04 10.09 -3.06
N SER A 105 -14.18 8.85 -3.53
CA SER A 105 -14.30 8.62 -4.97
C SER A 105 -15.61 9.13 -5.53
N SER A 106 -15.58 9.52 -6.80
CA SER A 106 -16.73 10.05 -7.56
C SER A 106 -16.83 9.47 -8.98
N ASP A 107 -15.99 8.48 -9.34
CA ASP A 107 -15.92 7.92 -10.69
C ASP A 107 -16.60 6.54 -10.85
N GLY A 108 -17.24 6.03 -9.79
CA GLY A 108 -17.78 4.67 -9.71
C GLY A 108 -16.99 3.72 -8.80
N THR A 109 -15.79 4.11 -8.36
CA THR A 109 -14.91 3.28 -7.50
C THR A 109 -15.61 2.91 -6.19
N ARG A 110 -16.28 3.87 -5.54
CA ARG A 110 -16.98 3.68 -4.27
C ARG A 110 -18.05 2.61 -4.37
N GLU A 111 -18.86 2.67 -5.43
CA GLU A 111 -19.94 1.73 -5.69
C GLU A 111 -19.40 0.33 -6.02
N TYR A 112 -18.33 0.27 -6.82
CA TYR A 112 -17.69 -0.99 -7.18
C TYR A 112 -17.13 -1.73 -5.96
N ILE A 113 -16.38 -1.06 -5.08
CA ILE A 113 -15.81 -1.75 -3.91
C ILE A 113 -16.88 -2.22 -2.93
N ARG A 114 -18.03 -1.53 -2.86
CA ARG A 114 -19.17 -1.96 -2.06
C ARG A 114 -19.77 -3.24 -2.61
N LEU A 115 -20.06 -3.27 -3.92
CA LEU A 115 -20.55 -4.48 -4.58
C LEU A 115 -19.55 -5.64 -4.43
N LEU A 116 -18.25 -5.35 -4.45
CA LEU A 116 -17.21 -6.36 -4.25
C LEU A 116 -17.26 -6.94 -2.83
N SER A 117 -17.39 -6.08 -1.82
CA SER A 117 -17.52 -6.50 -0.41
C SER A 117 -18.79 -7.31 -0.18
N ASP A 118 -19.92 -6.89 -0.77
CA ASP A 118 -21.19 -7.62 -0.70
C ASP A 118 -21.09 -9.02 -1.35
N SER A 119 -20.28 -9.15 -2.41
CA SER A 119 -20.14 -10.39 -3.19
C SER A 119 -19.05 -11.34 -2.69
N HIS A 120 -18.06 -10.84 -1.94
CA HIS A 120 -16.90 -11.61 -1.50
C HIS A 120 -16.70 -11.51 0.02
N PRO A 121 -16.96 -12.59 0.79
CA PRO A 121 -16.86 -12.56 2.27
C PRO A 121 -15.51 -12.19 2.86
N LYS A 122 -14.44 -12.24 2.05
CA LYS A 122 -13.08 -11.87 2.46
C LYS A 122 -12.71 -10.41 2.14
N VAL A 123 -13.61 -9.68 1.50
CA VAL A 123 -13.44 -8.26 1.16
C VAL A 123 -14.31 -7.43 2.09
N GLU A 124 -13.68 -6.49 2.79
CA GLU A 124 -14.35 -5.51 3.64
C GLU A 124 -14.18 -4.12 3.02
N CYS A 125 -15.26 -3.36 2.92
CA CYS A 125 -15.20 -1.97 2.48
C CYS A 125 -15.46 -0.99 3.64
N TYR A 126 -14.67 0.09 3.67
CA TYR A 126 -14.84 1.22 4.57
C TYR A 126 -14.82 2.53 3.77
N PHE A 127 -15.49 3.56 4.28
CA PHE A 127 -15.50 4.90 3.68
C PHE A 127 -14.74 5.88 4.57
N PHE A 128 -13.83 6.64 3.99
CA PHE A 128 -13.10 7.72 4.66
C PHE A 128 -13.48 9.03 3.99
N ASP A 129 -14.46 9.73 4.55
CA ASP A 129 -15.04 10.95 3.96
C ASP A 129 -14.30 12.24 4.37
N GLU A 130 -13.11 12.11 4.96
CA GLU A 130 -12.24 13.22 5.34
C GLU A 130 -11.51 13.76 4.09
N PRO A 131 -11.74 15.03 3.67
CA PRO A 131 -11.11 15.59 2.46
C PRO A 131 -9.58 15.63 2.46
N GLY A 132 -8.96 15.69 3.63
CA GLY A 132 -7.51 15.75 3.79
C GLY A 132 -6.82 14.41 3.53
N TYR A 133 -5.58 14.44 3.02
CA TYR A 133 -4.80 13.24 2.74
C TYR A 133 -4.06 12.66 3.96
N TYR A 134 -4.81 12.10 4.91
CA TYR A 134 -4.29 11.48 6.15
C TYR A 134 -3.97 9.97 6.02
N GLN A 135 -3.27 9.59 4.94
CA GLN A 135 -2.97 8.18 4.63
C GLN A 135 -2.21 7.46 5.77
N SER A 136 -1.14 8.06 6.32
CA SER A 136 -0.36 7.44 7.41
C SER A 136 -1.22 7.14 8.64
N GLU A 137 -2.05 8.09 9.06
CA GLU A 137 -2.98 7.97 10.18
C GLU A 137 -4.02 6.87 9.91
N LEU A 138 -4.62 6.87 8.71
CA LEU A 138 -5.64 5.90 8.31
C LEU A 138 -5.09 4.47 8.24
N MET A 139 -3.95 4.27 7.57
CA MET A 139 -3.33 2.95 7.43
C MET A 139 -2.87 2.41 8.79
N THR A 140 -2.39 3.29 9.66
CA THR A 140 -2.04 2.95 11.05
C THR A 140 -3.28 2.53 11.83
N TYR A 141 -4.35 3.31 11.77
CA TYR A 141 -5.61 3.02 12.46
C TYR A 141 -6.18 1.67 12.03
N VAL A 142 -6.30 1.42 10.73
CA VAL A 142 -6.82 0.16 10.17
C VAL A 142 -5.96 -1.03 10.61
N ALA A 143 -4.64 -0.93 10.49
CA ALA A 143 -3.74 -2.02 10.88
C ALA A 143 -3.78 -2.31 12.40
N GLN A 144 -4.00 -1.30 13.24
CA GLN A 144 -4.02 -1.47 14.70
C GLN A 144 -5.37 -1.91 15.25
N ASN A 145 -6.48 -1.52 14.60
CA ASN A 145 -7.82 -1.71 15.15
C ASN A 145 -8.63 -2.78 14.42
N LEU A 146 -8.32 -3.05 13.15
CA LEU A 146 -9.04 -4.03 12.35
C LEU A 146 -8.25 -5.34 12.17
N VAL A 147 -6.93 -5.33 12.37
CA VAL A 147 -6.09 -6.53 12.29
C VAL A 147 -5.66 -6.96 13.69
N ASP A 148 -5.82 -8.25 13.98
CA ASP A 148 -5.37 -8.85 15.24
C ASP A 148 -3.84 -8.80 15.34
N ARG A 149 -3.33 -8.30 16.47
CA ARG A 149 -1.89 -8.22 16.75
C ARG A 149 -1.24 -9.59 16.85
N GLU A 150 -1.99 -10.59 17.33
CA GLU A 150 -1.51 -11.95 17.47
C GLU A 150 -1.69 -12.76 16.17
N MET A 151 -2.20 -12.14 15.09
CA MET A 151 -2.40 -12.80 13.81
C MET A 151 -1.09 -13.40 13.30
N PRO A 152 -1.00 -14.73 13.11
CA PRO A 152 0.12 -15.35 12.43
C PRO A 152 0.02 -15.07 10.93
N GLY A 153 0.83 -14.15 10.43
CA GLY A 153 0.82 -13.82 9.02
C GLY A 153 1.32 -12.42 8.69
N TRP A 154 0.91 -11.91 7.53
CA TRP A 154 1.43 -10.68 6.95
C TRP A 154 0.31 -9.67 6.68
N VAL A 155 0.61 -8.40 6.91
CA VAL A 155 -0.19 -7.24 6.51
C VAL A 155 0.54 -6.50 5.41
N PHE A 156 -0.11 -6.36 4.27
CA PHE A 156 0.35 -5.65 3.09
C PHE A 156 -0.40 -4.34 2.92
N PHE A 157 0.29 -3.34 2.37
CA PHE A 157 -0.31 -2.09 1.95
C PHE A 157 0.04 -1.86 0.49
N LEU A 158 -0.97 -1.84 -0.37
CA LEU A 158 -0.82 -1.58 -1.79
C LEU A 158 -1.78 -0.48 -2.23
N ASP A 159 -1.30 0.40 -3.10
CA ASP A 159 -2.13 1.33 -3.84
C ASP A 159 -2.74 0.60 -5.06
N ALA A 160 -3.85 1.10 -5.62
CA ALA A 160 -4.58 0.38 -6.69
C ALA A 160 -3.77 0.23 -7.99
N ASP A 161 -2.68 0.97 -8.13
CA ASP A 161 -1.74 0.91 -9.26
C ASP A 161 -0.51 0.03 -8.98
N GLU A 162 -0.57 -0.82 -7.96
CA GLU A 162 0.53 -1.69 -7.53
C GLU A 162 0.15 -3.17 -7.51
N PHE A 163 0.99 -4.00 -8.16
CA PHE A 163 0.75 -5.44 -8.32
C PHE A 163 1.94 -6.25 -7.83
N LEU A 164 1.67 -7.34 -7.12
CA LEU A 164 2.71 -8.25 -6.66
C LEU A 164 3.12 -9.20 -7.80
N PRO A 165 4.41 -9.57 -7.92
CA PRO A 165 4.90 -10.34 -9.07
C PRO A 165 4.65 -11.85 -8.91
N PHE A 166 3.41 -12.25 -8.63
CA PHE A 166 3.03 -13.65 -8.44
C PHE A 166 1.83 -14.05 -9.29
N ARG A 167 2.00 -15.14 -10.04
CA ARG A 167 0.95 -15.74 -10.88
C ARG A 167 -0.04 -16.62 -10.11
N SER A 168 0.32 -17.06 -8.89
CA SER A 168 -0.53 -17.93 -8.08
C SER A 168 -0.30 -17.72 -6.59
N ARG A 169 -1.29 -18.15 -5.81
CA ARG A 169 -1.24 -18.15 -4.35
C ARG A 169 -0.07 -18.97 -3.82
N GLU A 170 0.22 -20.12 -4.43
CA GLU A 170 1.28 -21.03 -3.99
C GLU A 170 2.67 -20.40 -4.14
N ALA A 171 2.91 -19.70 -5.26
CA ALA A 171 4.18 -18.99 -5.48
C ALA A 171 4.35 -17.85 -4.46
N PHE A 172 3.26 -17.14 -4.16
CA PHE A 172 3.25 -16.09 -3.15
C PHE A 172 3.55 -16.66 -1.75
N ASP A 173 2.83 -17.69 -1.32
CA ASP A 173 3.02 -18.35 -0.03
C ASP A 173 4.43 -18.92 0.14
N SER A 174 4.96 -19.58 -0.90
CA SER A 174 6.34 -20.08 -0.91
C SER A 174 7.35 -18.96 -0.66
N ARG A 175 7.16 -17.80 -1.30
CA ARG A 175 8.03 -16.65 -1.09
C ARG A 175 7.90 -16.06 0.31
N LEU A 176 6.69 -16.03 0.89
CA LEU A 176 6.48 -15.56 2.26
C LEU A 176 7.07 -16.52 3.31
N ALA A 177 7.06 -17.83 3.05
CA ALA A 177 7.69 -18.82 3.92
C ALA A 177 9.22 -18.57 4.03
N GLU A 178 9.89 -18.23 2.94
CA GLU A 178 11.31 -17.86 2.93
C GLU A 178 11.61 -16.59 3.73
N LEU A 179 10.63 -15.69 3.82
CA LEU A 179 10.73 -14.40 4.50
C LEU A 179 10.19 -14.45 5.93
N ALA A 180 9.65 -15.59 6.37
CA ALA A 180 8.94 -15.72 7.64
C ALA A 180 9.78 -15.31 8.84
N ALA A 181 11.11 -15.42 8.80
CA ALA A 181 11.98 -15.00 9.90
C ALA A 181 11.97 -13.48 10.17
N PHE A 182 11.58 -12.66 9.20
CA PHE A 182 11.71 -11.20 9.27
C PHE A 182 10.40 -10.51 9.63
N PRO A 183 10.37 -9.58 10.61
CA PRO A 183 9.13 -8.92 11.02
C PRO A 183 8.59 -7.95 9.96
N VAL A 184 9.47 -7.39 9.11
CA VAL A 184 9.12 -6.42 8.07
C VAL A 184 9.89 -6.76 6.80
N ILE A 185 9.20 -6.73 5.66
CA ILE A 185 9.80 -6.80 4.33
C ILE A 185 9.55 -5.51 3.58
N SER A 186 10.45 -5.18 2.66
CA SER A 186 10.27 -4.09 1.72
C SER A 186 10.13 -4.59 0.29
N MET A 187 9.28 -3.92 -0.47
CA MET A 187 8.97 -4.23 -1.85
C MET A 187 9.24 -2.98 -2.70
N PRO A 188 10.42 -2.85 -3.33
CA PRO A 188 10.74 -1.67 -4.14
C PRO A 188 9.89 -1.63 -5.41
N TRP A 189 9.54 -0.43 -5.86
CA TRP A 189 8.77 -0.27 -7.09
C TRP A 189 9.59 -0.60 -8.33
N LEU A 190 8.96 -1.30 -9.27
CA LEU A 190 9.30 -1.30 -10.68
C LEU A 190 8.30 -0.37 -11.38
N ASN A 191 8.68 0.89 -11.57
CA ASN A 191 7.87 1.87 -12.27
C ASN A 191 7.78 1.47 -13.75
N LEU A 192 6.66 0.88 -14.15
CA LEU A 192 6.40 0.42 -15.50
C LEU A 192 5.86 1.56 -16.35
N ILE A 193 6.32 1.63 -17.60
CA ILE A 193 5.91 2.63 -18.58
C ILE A 193 5.05 1.93 -19.64
N PRO A 194 3.75 2.26 -19.78
CA PRO A 194 2.94 1.74 -20.88
C PRO A 194 3.53 2.14 -22.24
N LEU A 195 3.46 1.23 -23.21
CA LEU A 195 3.87 1.54 -24.58
C LEU A 195 2.84 2.39 -25.34
N ASP A 196 1.60 2.42 -24.84
CA ASP A 196 0.48 3.23 -25.29
C ASP A 196 -0.16 3.84 -24.04
N MET A 197 -0.04 5.16 -23.87
CA MET A 197 -0.61 5.90 -22.73
C MET A 197 -1.95 6.58 -23.06
N GLU A 198 -2.66 6.11 -24.09
CA GLU A 198 -4.00 6.58 -24.42
C GLU A 198 -5.05 5.50 -24.13
N CYS A 199 -4.75 4.22 -24.38
CA CYS A 199 -5.73 3.15 -24.26
C CYS A 199 -6.18 2.82 -22.83
N GLY A 200 -5.31 3.05 -21.83
CA GLY A 200 -5.55 2.74 -20.42
C GLY A 200 -5.70 1.26 -20.07
N LYS A 201 -5.54 0.35 -21.04
CA LYS A 201 -5.57 -1.10 -20.79
C LYS A 201 -4.31 -1.53 -20.07
N ILE A 202 -4.45 -2.44 -19.11
CA ILE A 202 -3.30 -3.01 -18.40
C ILE A 202 -3.17 -4.52 -18.55
N GLU A 203 -4.27 -5.21 -18.82
CA GLU A 203 -4.31 -6.66 -19.02
C GLU A 203 -3.69 -7.03 -20.37
N ASP A 204 -2.85 -8.08 -20.36
CA ASP A 204 -2.15 -8.59 -21.55
C ASP A 204 -1.38 -7.52 -22.35
N GLN A 205 -0.93 -6.45 -21.68
CA GLN A 205 -0.10 -5.40 -22.28
C GLN A 205 1.39 -5.62 -22.06
N LEU A 206 2.18 -5.02 -22.95
CA LEU A 206 3.62 -4.86 -22.79
C LEU A 206 3.93 -3.50 -22.18
N PHE A 207 4.90 -3.48 -21.28
CA PHE A 207 5.40 -2.27 -20.61
C PHE A 207 6.92 -2.23 -20.72
N LEU A 208 7.50 -1.03 -20.71
CA LEU A 208 8.93 -0.90 -20.43
C LEU A 208 9.17 -0.96 -18.92
N GLY A 209 9.89 -1.99 -18.49
CA GLY A 209 10.39 -2.12 -17.13
C GLY A 209 11.82 -1.58 -16.99
N PRO A 210 12.15 -0.93 -15.85
CA PRO A 210 13.47 -0.38 -15.63
C PRO A 210 14.52 -1.48 -15.35
N PRO A 211 15.81 -1.24 -15.65
CA PRO A 211 16.88 -2.20 -15.37
C PRO A 211 17.14 -2.40 -13.87
N ARG A 212 16.64 -1.50 -13.02
CA ARG A 212 16.78 -1.54 -11.56
C ARG A 212 15.50 -1.03 -10.89
N PRO A 213 15.08 -1.62 -9.76
CA PRO A 213 13.98 -1.07 -8.96
C PRO A 213 14.27 0.34 -8.42
N SER A 214 13.20 1.07 -8.15
CA SER A 214 13.23 2.37 -7.48
C SER A 214 13.78 2.27 -6.06
N ARG A 215 14.26 3.40 -5.53
CA ARG A 215 14.58 3.54 -4.10
C ARG A 215 13.34 3.60 -3.21
N HIS A 216 12.21 3.99 -3.81
CA HIS A 216 10.88 3.97 -3.18
C HIS A 216 10.34 2.56 -3.15
N ARG A 217 9.61 2.25 -2.07
CA ARG A 217 9.22 0.89 -1.72
C ARG A 217 7.94 0.89 -0.93
N LYS A 218 7.14 -0.16 -1.02
CA LYS A 218 6.14 -0.48 -0.01
C LYS A 218 6.74 -1.39 1.05
N ILE A 219 6.04 -1.55 2.17
CA ILE A 219 6.36 -2.54 3.18
C ILE A 219 5.20 -3.50 3.39
N ALA A 220 5.53 -4.69 3.86
CA ALA A 220 4.59 -5.58 4.54
C ALA A 220 5.22 -6.02 5.87
N PHE A 221 4.40 -6.27 6.87
CA PHE A 221 4.89 -6.65 8.19
C PHE A 221 4.07 -7.78 8.81
N GLN A 222 4.68 -8.48 9.76
CA GLN A 222 4.02 -9.53 10.54
C GLN A 222 3.58 -8.97 11.90
N PRO A 223 2.27 -8.78 12.16
CA PRO A 223 1.80 -8.19 13.41
C PRO A 223 2.35 -8.88 14.66
N SER A 224 2.33 -10.22 14.68
CA SER A 224 2.79 -11.04 15.81
C SER A 224 4.30 -10.98 16.07
N ARG A 225 5.07 -10.35 15.18
CA ARG A 225 6.53 -10.17 15.32
C ARG A 225 6.94 -8.71 15.55
N VAL A 226 5.98 -7.79 15.53
CA VAL A 226 6.23 -6.39 15.92
C VAL A 226 6.08 -6.30 17.44
N PRO A 227 7.03 -5.67 18.16
CA PRO A 227 6.91 -5.50 19.60
C PRO A 227 5.56 -4.86 19.98
N PRO A 228 4.99 -5.23 21.14
CA PRO A 228 3.81 -4.59 21.69
C PRO A 228 4.18 -3.18 22.20
N ALA A 229 4.37 -2.28 21.25
CA ALA A 229 4.61 -0.87 21.43
C ALA A 229 3.73 -0.12 20.42
N ASP A 230 3.51 1.17 20.66
CA ASP A 230 2.88 2.01 19.66
C ASP A 230 3.74 1.98 18.40
N TYR A 231 3.10 1.76 17.25
CA TYR A 231 3.74 1.83 15.95
C TYR A 231 2.92 2.70 15.01
N PHE A 232 3.53 3.16 13.93
CA PHE A 232 2.78 3.78 12.86
C PHE A 232 3.40 3.47 11.49
N ILE A 233 2.53 3.43 10.48
CA ILE A 233 2.91 3.27 9.09
C ILE A 233 3.21 4.64 8.51
N ALA A 234 4.37 4.78 7.87
CA ALA A 234 4.80 6.03 7.26
C ALA A 234 3.91 6.44 6.07
N GLN A 235 3.86 7.72 5.75
CA GLN A 235 3.24 8.23 4.52
C GLN A 235 3.76 7.46 3.29
N GLY A 236 2.85 7.10 2.37
CA GLY A 236 3.17 6.29 1.20
C GLY A 236 3.36 4.80 1.50
N ASN A 237 3.15 4.36 2.75
CA ASN A 237 3.35 2.97 3.20
C ASN A 237 4.80 2.48 3.03
N HIS A 238 5.77 3.40 3.20
CA HIS A 238 7.18 3.14 2.90
C HIS A 238 8.01 2.56 4.05
N ALA A 239 7.52 2.67 5.30
CA ALA A 239 8.24 2.23 6.48
C ALA A 239 7.29 2.00 7.66
N LEU A 240 7.73 1.16 8.60
CA LEU A 240 7.09 0.94 9.89
C LEU A 240 7.99 1.57 10.96
N PHE A 241 7.39 2.38 11.83
CA PHE A 241 8.07 3.04 12.94
C PHE A 241 7.51 2.56 14.27
N LEU A 242 8.37 2.37 15.27
CA LEU A 242 7.98 2.22 16.68
C LEU A 242 8.04 3.56 17.39
N GLY A 243 7.19 3.73 18.40
CA GLY A 243 7.04 4.95 19.18
C GLY A 243 6.11 5.97 18.53
N ASP A 244 6.10 7.17 19.09
CA ASP A 244 5.38 8.30 18.53
C ASP A 244 6.21 9.02 17.45
N ARG A 245 5.63 10.06 16.84
CA ARG A 245 6.30 10.80 15.74
C ARG A 245 7.55 11.58 16.19
N SER A 246 7.74 11.82 17.50
CA SER A 246 8.88 12.55 18.07
C SER A 246 10.04 11.63 18.49
N THR A 247 9.74 10.40 18.88
CA THR A 247 10.71 9.39 19.37
C THR A 247 10.84 8.19 18.42
N LYS A 248 10.37 8.35 17.17
CA LYS A 248 10.24 7.25 16.20
C LYS A 248 11.54 6.50 15.95
N ILE A 249 11.45 5.17 15.95
CA ILE A 249 12.54 4.28 15.53
C ILE A 249 12.06 3.45 14.35
N GLY A 250 12.75 3.55 13.21
CA GLY A 250 12.40 2.79 12.02
C GLY A 250 12.74 1.32 12.18
N LEU A 251 11.77 0.44 11.93
CA LEU A 251 12.03 -0.99 11.87
C LEU A 251 12.70 -1.33 10.53
N PRO A 252 13.88 -1.97 10.55
CA PRO A 252 14.57 -2.36 9.32
C PRO A 252 13.77 -3.43 8.57
N ALA A 253 13.56 -3.18 7.28
CA ALA A 253 12.85 -4.09 6.39
C ALA A 253 13.85 -4.97 5.61
N ARG A 254 13.60 -6.28 5.57
CA ARG A 254 14.33 -7.20 4.69
C ARG A 254 13.88 -6.98 3.24
N SER A 255 14.80 -7.02 2.29
CA SER A 255 14.41 -7.03 0.87
C SER A 255 13.55 -8.26 0.57
N GLY A 256 12.28 -8.03 0.24
CA GLY A 256 11.31 -9.07 -0.10
C GLY A 256 11.39 -9.39 -1.58
N PHE A 257 10.70 -8.60 -2.41
CA PHE A 257 10.65 -8.72 -3.86
C PHE A 257 10.16 -7.39 -4.43
N PRO A 258 10.57 -7.00 -5.66
CA PRO A 258 10.00 -5.81 -6.29
C PRO A 258 8.51 -5.99 -6.59
N LEU A 259 7.75 -4.91 -6.66
CA LEU A 259 6.36 -4.92 -7.12
C LEU A 259 6.23 -4.11 -8.40
N TYR A 260 5.28 -4.46 -9.27
CA TYR A 260 4.96 -3.67 -10.46
C TYR A 260 4.16 -2.44 -10.05
N HIS A 261 4.56 -1.27 -10.53
CA HIS A 261 3.90 -0.01 -10.22
C HIS A 261 3.56 0.72 -11.53
N LEU A 262 2.29 1.09 -11.69
CA LEU A 262 1.74 1.78 -12.86
C LEU A 262 1.29 3.19 -12.48
N PRO A 263 2.21 4.07 -12.06
CA PRO A 263 1.86 5.37 -11.51
C PRO A 263 1.13 6.28 -12.51
N ILE A 264 1.43 6.09 -13.80
CA ILE A 264 0.93 6.84 -14.94
C ILE A 264 0.51 5.84 -16.01
N ARG A 265 -0.77 5.87 -16.36
CA ARG A 265 -1.38 4.94 -17.34
C ARG A 265 -1.93 5.67 -18.54
N THR A 266 -2.59 6.80 -18.28
CA THR A 266 -3.08 7.69 -19.33
C THR A 266 -2.95 9.15 -18.94
N ARG A 267 -2.98 10.04 -19.93
CA ARG A 267 -3.04 11.49 -19.70
C ARG A 267 -4.21 11.87 -18.79
N ARG A 268 -5.40 11.32 -19.05
CA ARG A 268 -6.61 11.59 -18.25
C ARG A 268 -6.45 11.13 -16.80
N GLN A 269 -5.90 9.94 -16.61
CA GLN A 269 -5.63 9.37 -15.30
C GLN A 269 -4.60 10.22 -14.52
N LEU A 270 -3.48 10.58 -15.15
CA LEU A 270 -2.48 11.45 -14.53
C LEU A 270 -3.08 12.79 -14.10
N HIS A 271 -3.85 13.42 -14.98
CA HIS A 271 -4.48 14.70 -14.69
C HIS A 271 -5.41 14.61 -13.46
N SER A 272 -6.28 13.60 -13.43
CA SER A 272 -7.18 13.36 -12.28
C SER A 272 -6.40 13.09 -11.00
N LYS A 273 -5.40 12.20 -11.04
CA LYS A 273 -4.56 11.83 -9.89
C LYS A 273 -3.86 13.05 -9.27
N ILE A 274 -3.27 13.90 -10.10
CA ILE A 274 -2.54 15.08 -9.63
C ILE A 274 -3.48 16.14 -9.04
N LEU A 275 -4.61 16.43 -9.69
CA LEU A 275 -5.57 17.41 -9.18
C LEU A 275 -6.20 16.95 -7.86
N CYS A 276 -6.71 15.72 -7.79
CA CYS A 276 -7.29 15.17 -6.57
C CYS A 276 -6.24 15.10 -5.45
N GLY A 277 -5.00 14.73 -5.77
CA GLY A 277 -3.91 14.65 -4.81
C GLY A 277 -3.54 16.00 -4.21
N ILE A 278 -3.38 17.04 -5.04
CA ILE A 278 -3.10 18.41 -4.59
C ILE A 278 -4.24 18.96 -3.75
N GLU A 279 -5.48 18.79 -4.20
CA GLU A 279 -6.66 19.24 -3.46
C GLU A 279 -6.72 18.58 -2.07
N SER A 280 -6.46 17.28 -1.99
CA SER A 280 -6.46 16.55 -0.71
C SER A 280 -5.37 17.06 0.24
N TYR A 281 -4.18 17.38 -0.28
CA TYR A 281 -3.13 17.99 0.54
C TYR A 281 -3.44 19.42 0.96
N ARG A 282 -4.11 20.21 0.12
CA ARG A 282 -4.61 21.56 0.50
C ARG A 282 -5.65 21.46 1.61
N ASN A 283 -6.53 20.48 1.55
CA ASN A 283 -7.56 20.23 2.58
C ASN A 283 -6.99 19.80 3.94
N MET A 284 -5.74 19.35 4.02
CA MET A 284 -5.07 19.14 5.31
C MET A 284 -4.71 20.47 6.01
N GLY A 285 -4.61 21.57 5.28
CA GLY A 285 -4.24 22.88 5.83
C GLY A 285 -2.91 22.82 6.61
N GLY A 286 -2.94 23.25 7.87
CA GLY A 286 -1.79 23.25 8.76
C GLY A 286 -1.25 21.86 9.13
N ASP A 287 -2.04 20.79 8.92
CA ASP A 287 -1.61 19.43 9.22
C ASP A 287 -0.68 18.85 8.16
N ARG A 288 -0.57 19.48 6.97
CA ARG A 288 0.36 19.04 5.92
C ARG A 288 1.80 19.22 6.41
N ARG A 289 2.45 18.12 6.76
CA ARG A 289 3.81 18.14 7.33
C ARG A 289 4.89 18.15 6.26
N GLY A 290 5.80 19.10 6.36
CA GLY A 290 7.05 19.13 5.60
C GLY A 290 6.85 19.07 4.09
N LYS A 291 7.57 18.14 3.44
CA LYS A 291 7.62 18.00 1.98
C LYS A 291 6.70 16.89 1.43
N ASN A 292 5.74 16.40 2.24
CA ASN A 292 4.82 15.36 1.80
C ASN A 292 3.99 15.84 0.60
N GLY A 293 3.90 15.00 -0.44
CA GLY A 293 3.18 15.32 -1.67
C GLY A 293 3.86 16.31 -2.62
N ILE A 294 5.10 16.74 -2.36
CA ILE A 294 5.77 17.73 -3.22
C ILE A 294 5.91 17.27 -4.67
N HIS A 295 6.11 15.98 -4.91
CA HIS A 295 6.20 15.45 -6.28
C HIS A 295 4.90 15.71 -7.08
N TRP A 296 3.72 15.72 -6.44
CA TRP A 296 2.48 16.11 -7.12
C TRP A 296 2.45 17.61 -7.46
N ASP A 297 2.95 18.47 -6.57
CA ASP A 297 3.08 19.91 -6.86
C ASP A 297 4.10 20.18 -8.00
N GLU A 298 5.17 19.38 -8.10
CA GLU A 298 6.14 19.44 -9.20
C GLU A 298 5.52 19.00 -10.53
N ILE A 299 4.85 17.85 -10.55
CA ILE A 299 4.16 17.33 -11.74
C ILE A 299 3.09 18.32 -12.21
N TYR A 300 2.31 18.89 -11.30
CA TYR A 300 1.30 19.90 -11.64
C TYR A 300 1.91 21.13 -12.30
N ARG A 301 3.02 21.66 -11.80
CA ARG A 301 3.71 22.80 -12.45
C ARG A 301 4.20 22.47 -13.85
N ILE A 302 4.65 21.24 -14.09
CA ILE A 302 5.02 20.77 -15.42
C ILE A 302 3.78 20.72 -16.33
N MET A 303 2.67 20.16 -15.86
CA MET A 303 1.40 20.09 -16.60
C MET A 303 0.84 21.46 -17.00
N GLU A 304 1.02 22.49 -16.16
CA GLU A 304 0.56 23.86 -16.46
C GLU A 304 1.37 24.54 -17.56
N THR A 305 2.60 24.08 -17.82
CA THR A 305 3.54 24.73 -18.75
C THR A 305 3.87 23.89 -19.98
N SER A 306 3.48 22.62 -19.99
CA SER A 306 3.84 21.64 -21.01
C SER A 306 2.64 20.78 -21.39
N SER A 307 2.58 20.35 -22.65
CA SER A 307 1.62 19.32 -23.05
C SER A 307 2.05 17.96 -22.48
N LEU A 308 1.11 17.21 -21.92
CA LEU A 308 1.33 15.82 -21.49
C LEU A 308 1.44 14.90 -22.71
N THR A 309 2.63 14.84 -23.31
CA THR A 309 3.01 13.84 -24.32
C THR A 309 3.44 12.55 -23.67
N ASP A 310 3.49 11.46 -24.44
CA ASP A 310 3.96 10.15 -23.99
C ASP A 310 5.41 10.22 -23.49
N GLU A 311 6.29 10.97 -24.14
CA GLU A 311 7.68 11.14 -23.72
C GLU A 311 7.79 11.87 -22.39
N LEU A 312 6.95 12.88 -22.16
CA LEU A 312 6.92 13.60 -20.90
C LEU A 312 6.41 12.71 -19.77
N MET A 313 5.31 11.98 -20.01
CA MET A 313 4.74 11.03 -19.06
C MET A 313 5.70 9.87 -18.74
N ALA A 314 6.40 9.34 -19.75
CA ALA A 314 7.44 8.33 -19.57
C ALA A 314 8.57 8.86 -18.69
N GLY A 315 9.03 10.09 -18.95
CA GLY A 315 10.10 10.71 -18.18
C GLY A 315 9.73 11.07 -16.73
N ILE A 316 8.48 11.44 -16.47
CA ILE A 316 7.93 11.55 -15.11
C ILE A 316 7.91 10.17 -14.44
N THR A 317 7.49 9.13 -15.15
CA THR A 317 7.42 7.75 -14.62
C THR A 317 8.81 7.22 -14.20
N VAL A 318 9.85 7.48 -15.01
CA VAL A 318 11.25 7.13 -14.70
C VAL A 318 11.70 7.70 -13.37
N GLN A 319 11.26 8.93 -13.05
CA GLN A 319 11.64 9.68 -11.85
C GLN A 319 10.53 9.65 -10.78
N TYR A 320 9.54 8.77 -10.90
CA TYR A 320 8.34 8.85 -10.08
C TYR A 320 8.66 8.63 -8.60
N GLY A 321 8.18 9.56 -7.76
CA GLY A 321 8.47 9.64 -6.33
C GLY A 321 9.76 10.41 -5.99
N ASP A 322 10.63 10.67 -6.96
CA ASP A 322 11.84 11.47 -6.80
C ASP A 322 11.63 12.94 -7.14
N VAL A 323 12.64 13.76 -6.86
CA VAL A 323 12.69 15.14 -7.34
C VAL A 323 12.87 15.08 -8.85
N LEU A 324 12.00 15.75 -9.61
CA LEU A 324 12.05 15.75 -11.07
C LEU A 324 13.13 16.70 -11.59
N TYR A 325 14.05 16.20 -12.42
CA TYR A 325 15.09 17.00 -13.07
C TYR A 325 14.89 17.06 -14.59
N PRO A 326 15.10 18.24 -15.23
CA PRO A 326 15.11 18.35 -16.68
C PRO A 326 16.38 17.73 -17.31
N PRO A 327 16.34 17.29 -18.58
CA PRO A 327 15.15 17.24 -19.43
C PRO A 327 14.15 16.20 -18.91
N TYR A 328 12.87 16.62 -18.86
CA TYR A 328 11.81 15.77 -18.32
C TYR A 328 11.44 14.67 -19.29
N GLU A 329 11.35 14.99 -20.58
CA GLU A 329 10.97 14.04 -21.63
C GLU A 329 11.98 12.91 -21.78
N ARG A 330 11.47 11.69 -21.97
CA ARG A 330 12.26 10.49 -22.26
C ARG A 330 11.61 9.71 -23.38
N ASN A 331 12.33 9.59 -24.49
CA ASN A 331 11.89 8.76 -25.62
C ASN A 331 12.03 7.26 -25.28
N LEU A 332 11.04 6.45 -25.66
CA LEU A 332 11.02 5.01 -25.37
C LEU A 332 12.23 4.25 -25.95
N ASP A 333 12.73 4.62 -27.14
CA ASP A 333 13.93 4.01 -27.74
C ASP A 333 15.22 4.41 -27.01
N GLU A 334 15.29 5.62 -26.47
CA GLU A 334 16.38 6.01 -25.58
C GLU A 334 16.35 5.17 -24.30
N LEU A 335 15.17 4.95 -23.71
CA LEU A 335 15.01 4.10 -22.53
C LEU A 335 15.46 2.66 -22.81
N ARG A 336 15.10 2.09 -23.96
CA ARG A 336 15.56 0.76 -24.39
C ARG A 336 17.09 0.70 -24.48
N ARG A 337 17.74 1.70 -25.07
CA ARG A 337 19.22 1.80 -25.11
C ARG A 337 19.83 1.91 -23.72
N ASN A 338 19.12 2.52 -22.77
CA ASN A 338 19.53 2.64 -21.37
C ASN A 338 19.13 1.42 -20.50
N GLY A 339 18.74 0.30 -21.12
CA GLY A 339 18.54 -0.97 -20.45
C GLY A 339 17.12 -1.25 -19.98
N TYR A 340 16.15 -0.38 -20.30
CA TYR A 340 14.74 -0.74 -20.13
C TYR A 340 14.39 -1.90 -21.06
N ARG A 341 13.53 -2.80 -20.59
CA ARG A 341 13.12 -3.99 -21.34
C ARG A 341 11.62 -4.11 -21.36
N GLU A 342 11.10 -4.56 -22.49
CA GLU A 342 9.70 -4.91 -22.58
C GLU A 342 9.42 -6.13 -21.70
N LEU A 343 8.37 -6.02 -20.88
CA LEU A 343 7.90 -7.10 -20.04
C LEU A 343 6.36 -7.08 -19.98
N ARG A 344 5.80 -8.24 -19.65
CA ARG A 344 4.41 -8.38 -19.24
C ARG A 344 4.40 -8.56 -17.72
N MET A 345 3.40 -7.98 -17.05
CA MET A 345 3.24 -8.23 -15.63
C MET A 345 2.88 -9.71 -15.40
N GLU A 346 3.65 -10.39 -14.55
CA GLU A 346 3.41 -11.79 -14.21
C GLU A 346 2.50 -11.89 -12.98
N ILE A 347 1.21 -11.59 -13.19
CA ILE A 347 0.21 -11.49 -12.12
C ILE A 347 -0.85 -12.58 -12.24
N GLY A 348 -1.27 -13.15 -11.10
CA GLY A 348 -2.44 -14.01 -11.01
C GLY A 348 -3.70 -13.16 -10.96
N ALA A 349 -4.81 -13.68 -11.44
CA ALA A 349 -6.10 -12.98 -11.37
C ALA A 349 -7.24 -14.00 -11.25
N VAL A 350 -8.24 -13.67 -10.44
CA VAL A 350 -9.51 -14.38 -10.37
C VAL A 350 -10.62 -13.41 -10.75
N ARG A 351 -11.51 -13.82 -11.67
CA ARG A 351 -12.64 -12.97 -12.09
C ARG A 351 -13.46 -12.56 -10.85
N PRO A 352 -13.63 -11.25 -10.58
CA PRO A 352 -14.40 -10.80 -9.43
C PRO A 352 -15.90 -11.15 -9.53
N GLY A 353 -16.42 -11.42 -10.73
CA GLY A 353 -17.83 -11.73 -10.94
C GLY A 353 -18.76 -10.53 -10.72
N ILE A 354 -18.21 -9.33 -10.64
CA ILE A 354 -18.91 -8.05 -10.55
C ILE A 354 -18.36 -7.10 -11.62
N THR A 355 -19.17 -6.12 -12.03
CA THR A 355 -18.77 -5.05 -12.96
C THR A 355 -19.21 -3.70 -12.39
N PHE A 356 -18.62 -2.60 -12.86
CA PHE A 356 -19.09 -1.26 -12.47
C PHE A 356 -20.60 -1.08 -12.74
N PRO A 357 -21.36 -0.47 -11.81
CA PRO A 357 -22.77 -0.15 -12.05
C PRO A 357 -22.96 0.67 -13.33
N GLY A 358 -23.98 0.31 -14.12
CA GLY A 358 -24.29 1.00 -15.39
C GLY A 358 -23.49 0.52 -16.60
N MET A 359 -22.66 -0.53 -16.48
CA MET A 359 -22.02 -1.20 -17.62
C MET A 359 -22.73 -2.51 -18.05
N GLU A 360 -23.81 -2.91 -17.38
CA GLU A 360 -24.69 -3.99 -17.82
C GLU A 360 -25.47 -3.54 -19.07
N GLY A 361 -24.88 -3.71 -20.27
CA GLY A 361 -25.60 -3.41 -21.53
C GLY A 361 -24.78 -3.20 -22.81
N ALA A 362 -23.44 -3.22 -22.78
CA ALA A 362 -22.64 -3.02 -24.00
C ALA A 362 -22.24 -4.36 -24.67
N GLY A 363 -23.21 -5.12 -25.16
CA GLY A 363 -23.00 -6.19 -26.14
C GLY A 363 -23.15 -5.66 -27.58
N PRO A 364 -22.52 -6.26 -28.60
CA PRO A 364 -22.62 -5.76 -29.97
C PRO A 364 -23.95 -6.19 -30.62
N GLY A 365 -24.79 -5.19 -30.93
CA GLY A 365 -25.82 -5.26 -31.98
C GLY A 365 -27.17 -5.89 -31.62
N ASN A 366 -28.20 -5.05 -31.42
CA ASN A 366 -29.33 -4.89 -32.35
C ASN A 366 -30.36 -3.88 -31.80
N ASP A 367 -30.89 -3.06 -32.70
CA ASP A 367 -31.92 -2.05 -32.47
C ASP A 367 -33.26 -2.66 -31.99
N THR A 368 -33.83 -2.09 -30.92
CA THR A 368 -35.19 -1.49 -30.82
C THR A 368 -35.58 -1.27 -29.35
N PRO A 369 -36.28 -0.18 -28.99
CA PRO A 369 -36.71 0.06 -27.62
C PRO A 369 -38.06 -0.61 -27.39
N ASP A 370 -38.11 -1.69 -26.61
CA ASP A 370 -39.36 -2.18 -26.04
C ASP A 370 -39.40 -1.85 -24.54
N ALA A 371 -40.43 -1.09 -24.18
CA ALA A 371 -40.69 -0.65 -22.82
C ALA A 371 -41.26 -1.83 -22.03
N GLY A 372 -40.39 -2.52 -21.28
CA GLY A 372 -40.78 -3.54 -20.33
C GLY A 372 -40.26 -3.19 -18.94
N ASP A 373 -41.17 -2.85 -18.03
CA ASP A 373 -40.93 -2.74 -16.59
C ASP A 373 -40.31 -4.06 -16.07
N ALA A 374 -38.99 -4.06 -15.87
CA ALA A 374 -38.34 -5.05 -15.03
C ALA A 374 -38.53 -4.61 -13.57
N PRO A 375 -39.00 -5.48 -12.66
CA PRO A 375 -39.10 -5.12 -11.26
C PRO A 375 -37.69 -4.90 -10.72
N GLY A 376 -37.36 -3.65 -10.43
CA GLY A 376 -36.14 -3.29 -9.72
C GLY A 376 -36.09 -4.09 -8.43
N MET A 377 -35.14 -5.03 -8.34
CA MET A 377 -34.77 -5.65 -7.08
C MET A 377 -34.43 -4.51 -6.11
N PRO A 378 -35.14 -4.36 -4.98
CA PRO A 378 -34.76 -3.36 -4.00
C PRO A 378 -33.39 -3.78 -3.47
N LEU A 379 -32.35 -3.00 -3.77
CA LEU A 379 -31.08 -3.10 -3.07
C LEU A 379 -31.41 -2.81 -1.60
N GLN A 380 -31.45 -3.85 -0.78
CA GLN A 380 -31.61 -3.70 0.67
C GLN A 380 -30.55 -2.70 1.14
N SER A 381 -30.93 -1.83 2.09
CA SER A 381 -29.99 -0.90 2.72
C SER A 381 -28.84 -1.68 3.34
N ALA A 382 -27.72 -1.79 2.62
CA ALA A 382 -26.53 -2.44 3.12
C ALA A 382 -25.94 -1.54 4.22
N SER A 383 -25.72 -2.12 5.40
CA SER A 383 -24.92 -1.50 6.46
C SER A 383 -23.51 -1.29 5.92
N GLY A 384 -23.07 -0.03 5.81
CA GLY A 384 -21.71 0.32 5.44
C GLY A 384 -20.93 0.79 6.68
N TYR A 385 -19.60 0.69 6.64
CA TYR A 385 -18.76 1.23 7.71
C TYR A 385 -18.03 2.49 7.23
N ARG A 386 -18.08 3.55 8.04
CA ARG A 386 -17.32 4.78 7.82
C ARG A 386 -16.24 4.91 8.88
N ILE A 387 -15.06 5.40 8.50
CA ILE A 387 -14.00 5.79 9.43
C ILE A 387 -14.07 7.31 9.58
N ASP A 388 -14.56 7.76 10.73
CA ASP A 388 -14.56 9.19 11.10
C ASP A 388 -13.17 9.58 11.60
N PHE A 389 -12.69 10.77 11.21
CA PHE A 389 -11.46 11.35 11.74
C PHE A 389 -11.74 12.66 12.45
N ASP A 390 -11.43 12.72 13.75
CA ASP A 390 -11.42 13.95 14.51
C ASP A 390 -10.01 14.55 14.48
N ARG A 391 -9.84 15.58 13.63
CA ARG A 391 -8.57 16.30 13.47
C ARG A 391 -8.10 16.98 14.76
N SER A 392 -9.02 17.41 15.63
CA SER A 392 -8.67 18.19 16.83
C SER A 392 -7.88 17.36 17.84
N ILE A 393 -8.20 16.08 17.96
CA ILE A 393 -7.55 15.13 18.87
C ILE A 393 -6.77 14.04 18.12
N HIS A 394 -6.69 14.14 16.78
CA HIS A 394 -6.01 13.18 15.90
C HIS A 394 -6.45 11.72 16.16
N SER A 395 -7.75 11.50 16.28
CA SER A 395 -8.32 10.19 16.58
C SER A 395 -9.28 9.72 15.49
N MET A 396 -9.30 8.41 15.24
CA MET A 396 -10.20 7.79 14.28
C MET A 396 -11.13 6.79 14.99
N ARG A 397 -12.32 6.61 14.43
CA ARG A 397 -13.26 5.57 14.88
C ARG A 397 -14.07 5.01 13.71
N VAL A 398 -14.37 3.72 13.76
CA VAL A 398 -15.36 3.10 12.88
C VAL A 398 -16.76 3.46 13.38
N VAL A 399 -17.63 3.87 12.46
CA VAL A 399 -19.05 4.17 12.67
C VAL A 399 -19.85 3.37 11.67
N GLU A 400 -20.87 2.67 12.17
CA GLU A 400 -21.84 1.98 11.32
C GLU A 400 -22.79 3.02 10.69
N CYS A 401 -22.97 2.93 9.38
CA CYS A 401 -23.79 3.84 8.60
C CYS A 401 -24.87 3.06 7.86
N LEU A 402 -26.11 3.55 7.95
CA LEU A 402 -27.17 3.17 7.01
C LEU A 402 -26.92 3.94 5.72
N VAL A 403 -26.48 3.26 4.67
CA VAL A 403 -26.32 3.89 3.35
C VAL A 403 -27.68 3.87 2.66
N PRO A 404 -28.27 5.02 2.29
CA PRO A 404 -29.53 5.04 1.56
C PRO A 404 -29.35 4.31 0.23
N GLY A 405 -30.22 3.35 -0.08
CA GLY A 405 -30.14 2.48 -1.27
C GLY A 405 -30.26 3.17 -2.63
N ASN A 406 -30.34 4.50 -2.69
CA ASN A 406 -30.49 5.28 -3.91
C ASN A 406 -29.46 6.41 -3.98
N LEU A 407 -28.26 6.11 -4.45
CA LEU A 407 -27.40 7.11 -5.10
C LEU A 407 -27.66 7.00 -6.61
N CYS A 408 -28.76 7.61 -7.08
CA CYS A 408 -28.88 7.90 -8.50
C CYS A 408 -27.73 8.81 -8.89
N LEU A 409 -26.98 8.42 -9.92
CA LEU A 409 -26.05 9.26 -10.65
C LEU A 409 -26.73 10.60 -10.94
N ARG A 410 -26.34 11.67 -10.23
CA ARG A 410 -26.66 13.01 -10.71
C ARG A 410 -25.75 13.25 -11.90
N GLU A 411 -26.30 13.11 -13.10
CA GLU A 411 -25.73 13.73 -14.28
C GLU A 411 -25.55 15.23 -13.96
N SER A 412 -24.31 15.66 -13.83
CA SER A 412 -23.96 17.07 -13.79
C SER A 412 -24.17 17.65 -15.19
N GLY A 413 -25.41 17.99 -15.53
CA GLY A 413 -25.75 18.79 -16.69
C GLY A 413 -25.21 20.21 -16.51
N ILE A 414 -23.97 20.44 -16.93
CA ILE A 414 -23.49 21.78 -17.26
C ILE A 414 -23.95 22.05 -18.69
N ALA A 415 -25.07 22.75 -18.82
CA ALA A 415 -25.45 23.34 -20.09
C ALA A 415 -24.43 24.44 -20.45
N PRO A 416 -23.89 24.50 -21.68
CA PRO A 416 -23.08 25.62 -22.11
C PRO A 416 -23.97 26.87 -22.25
N PRO A 417 -23.45 28.08 -21.96
CA PRO A 417 -24.20 29.30 -22.19
C PRO A 417 -24.44 29.48 -23.70
N ALA A 418 -25.69 29.73 -24.06
CA ALA A 418 -26.11 30.11 -25.41
C ALA A 418 -25.67 31.57 -25.73
N PRO A 419 -25.64 31.96 -27.02
CA PRO A 419 -24.65 32.87 -27.61
C PRO A 419 -24.65 34.32 -27.11
#